data_AF-A0AAN9VJY8-F1
#
_entry.id   AF-A0AAN9VJY8-F1
#
_cell.length_a   1.000
_cell.length_b   1.000
_cell.length_c   1.000
_cell.angle_alpha   90.00
_cell.angle_beta   90.00
_cell.angle_gamma   90.00
#
_symmetry.space_group_name_H-M   'P 1'
#
loop_
_entity.id
_entity.type
_entity.pdbx_description
1 polymer ?
#
loop_
_entity_poly.entity_id
_entity_poly.type
_entity_poly.pdbx_seq_one_letter_code
_entity_poly.pdbx_strand_id
1 'polypeptide(L)'
;MEIDSVKFWGNVRQLSNAIGETPYEQLADFCLKALTLPVSNAVVERVFSIMNAVKTRARNKMQLEILQCIIRIRVHLKEVLKSCCIDFQPSHDMLMSFTSQMYESTRNPKDLGTPRQTSNSTAEGEDLLEMITLFDNDNESHDCL
;
A
#
# COMPACT_ATOMS: atom_id res chain seq x y z
N MET A 1 -11.86 31.62 3.32
CA MET A 1 -12.82 30.64 2.78
C MET A 1 -12.05 29.86 1.73
N GLU A 2 -11.62 28.65 2.07
CA GLU A 2 -10.78 27.83 1.19
C GLU A 2 -11.69 27.16 0.15
N ILE A 3 -11.48 27.42 -1.13
CA ILE A 3 -12.31 26.85 -2.20
C ILE A 3 -11.73 25.48 -2.52
N ASP A 4 -12.43 24.43 -2.10
CA ASP A 4 -12.10 23.06 -2.46
C ASP A 4 -12.50 22.82 -3.93
N SER A 5 -11.51 22.90 -4.81
CA SER A 5 -11.68 22.72 -6.26
C SER A 5 -12.32 21.38 -6.61
N VAL A 6 -12.05 20.31 -5.86
CA VAL A 6 -12.62 18.98 -6.12
C VAL A 6 -14.12 18.99 -5.80
N LYS A 7 -14.50 19.56 -4.65
CA LYS A 7 -15.93 19.73 -4.31
C LYS A 7 -16.65 20.65 -5.26
N PHE A 8 -16.00 21.74 -5.69
CA PHE A 8 -16.58 22.68 -6.66
C PHE A 8 -16.94 21.97 -7.97
N TRP A 9 -15.97 21.29 -8.60
CA TRP A 9 -16.22 20.58 -9.87
C TRP A 9 -17.16 19.38 -9.69
N GLY A 10 -17.14 18.73 -8.51
CA GLY A 10 -18.10 17.69 -8.15
C GLY A 10 -19.55 18.19 -8.09
N ASN A 11 -19.76 19.43 -7.64
CA ASN A 11 -21.07 20.08 -7.63
C ASN A 11 -21.48 20.55 -9.04
N VAL A 12 -20.55 21.12 -9.81
CA VAL A 12 -20.80 21.55 -11.20
C VAL A 12 -21.21 20.37 -12.08
N ARG A 13 -20.63 19.19 -11.85
CA ARG A 13 -21.02 17.95 -12.55
C ARG A 13 -22.47 17.55 -12.33
N GLN A 14 -23.01 17.83 -11.14
CA GLN A 14 -24.39 17.49 -10.75
C GLN A 14 -25.40 18.58 -11.10
N LEU A 15 -24.93 19.72 -11.62
CA LEU A 15 -25.78 20.85 -11.95
C LEU A 15 -26.61 20.52 -13.19
N SER A 16 -27.92 20.38 -12.98
CA SER A 16 -28.89 20.15 -14.05
C SER A 16 -29.68 21.42 -14.34
N ASN A 17 -29.97 21.63 -15.62
CA ASN A 17 -30.87 22.69 -16.07
C ASN A 17 -32.33 22.33 -15.73
N ALA A 18 -33.26 23.27 -15.93
CA ALA A 18 -34.70 23.04 -15.76
C ALA A 18 -35.28 21.91 -16.64
N ILE A 19 -34.51 21.45 -17.64
CA ILE A 19 -34.84 20.37 -18.58
C ILE A 19 -34.22 19.02 -18.12
N GLY A 20 -33.41 19.01 -17.06
CA GLY A 20 -32.74 17.81 -16.53
C GLY A 20 -31.40 17.47 -17.18
N GLU A 21 -30.95 18.26 -18.15
CA GLU A 21 -29.65 18.08 -18.82
C GLU A 21 -28.49 18.68 -18.00
N THR A 22 -27.33 18.01 -18.02
CA THR A 22 -26.08 18.40 -17.35
C THR A 22 -25.07 18.99 -18.37
N PRO A 23 -25.20 20.27 -18.75
CA PRO A 23 -24.40 20.86 -19.85
C PRO A 23 -22.90 20.88 -19.56
N TYR A 24 -22.51 20.83 -18.28
CA TYR A 24 -21.12 20.93 -17.85
C TYR A 24 -20.50 19.59 -17.45
N GLU A 25 -21.19 18.46 -17.68
CA GLU A 25 -20.70 17.14 -17.26
C GLU A 25 -19.32 16.81 -17.86
N GLN A 26 -19.15 16.99 -19.17
CA GLN A 26 -17.88 16.72 -19.86
C GLN A 26 -16.74 17.62 -19.39
N LEU A 27 -17.06 18.89 -19.12
CA LEU A 27 -16.08 19.87 -18.60
C LEU A 27 -15.68 19.53 -17.17
N ALA A 28 -16.65 19.20 -16.32
CA ALA A 28 -16.40 18.80 -14.95
C ALA A 28 -15.57 17.51 -14.88
N ASP A 29 -15.87 16.52 -15.72
CA ASP A 29 -15.09 15.29 -15.84
C ASP A 29 -13.64 15.56 -16.28
N PHE A 30 -13.43 16.46 -17.24
CA PHE A 30 -12.10 16.87 -17.66
C PHE A 30 -11.32 17.55 -16.52
N CYS A 31 -11.94 18.52 -15.84
CA CYS A 31 -11.33 19.21 -14.71
C CYS A 31 -11.01 18.27 -13.55
N LEU A 32 -11.92 17.35 -13.21
CA LEU A 32 -11.68 16.33 -12.18
C LEU A 32 -10.51 15.42 -12.56
N LYS A 33 -10.42 14.97 -13.82
CA LYS A 33 -9.27 14.20 -14.30
C LYS A 33 -7.97 15.00 -14.21
N ALA A 34 -7.96 16.27 -14.62
CA ALA A 34 -6.79 17.12 -14.51
C ALA A 34 -6.34 17.31 -13.05
N LEU A 35 -7.28 17.41 -12.10
CA LEU A 35 -7.00 17.52 -10.67
C LEU A 35 -6.43 16.23 -10.06
N THR A 36 -6.59 15.06 -10.70
CA THR A 36 -5.93 13.82 -10.25
C THR A 36 -4.44 13.75 -10.62
N LEU A 37 -3.98 14.62 -11.52
CA LEU A 37 -2.58 14.62 -11.93
C LEU A 37 -1.71 15.22 -10.82
N PRO A 38 -0.63 14.53 -10.41
CA PRO A 38 0.31 15.10 -9.46
C PRO A 38 1.00 16.31 -10.10
N VAL A 39 0.69 17.50 -9.62
CA VAL A 39 1.24 18.76 -10.15
C VAL A 39 2.72 18.94 -9.80
N SER A 40 3.22 18.22 -8.78
CA SER A 40 4.61 18.34 -8.32
C SER A 40 5.24 16.99 -7.95
N ASN A 41 6.57 16.98 -7.97
CA ASN A 41 7.38 15.83 -7.55
C ASN A 41 7.26 15.53 -6.06
N ALA A 42 6.64 16.39 -5.25
CA ALA A 42 6.50 16.21 -3.81
C ALA A 42 5.76 14.90 -3.45
N VAL A 43 4.81 14.47 -4.28
CA VAL A 43 4.10 13.18 -4.09
C VAL A 43 5.08 12.02 -4.26
N VAL A 44 5.93 12.07 -5.28
CA VAL A 44 6.94 11.05 -5.55
C VAL A 44 8.00 11.05 -4.46
N GLU A 45 8.51 12.21 -4.06
CA GLU A 45 9.47 12.36 -2.96
C GLU A 45 8.93 11.81 -1.63
N ARG A 46 7.63 12.00 -1.35
CA ARG A 46 6.98 11.38 -0.18
C ARG A 46 7.00 9.86 -0.24
N VAL A 47 6.69 9.27 -1.39
CA VAL A 47 6.76 7.81 -1.57
C VAL A 47 8.20 7.31 -1.44
N PHE A 48 9.19 8.04 -1.98
CA PHE A 48 10.61 7.72 -1.80
C PHE A 48 11.05 7.80 -0.33
N SER A 49 10.54 8.76 0.43
CA SER A 49 10.78 8.86 1.87
C SER A 49 10.25 7.63 2.61
N ILE A 50 9.01 7.19 2.30
CA ILE A 50 8.42 5.96 2.85
C ILE A 50 9.27 4.74 2.46
N MET A 51 9.69 4.65 1.20
CA MET A 51 10.56 3.56 0.74
C MET A 51 11.89 3.52 1.50
N ASN A 52 12.50 4.68 1.76
CA ASN A 52 13.74 4.78 2.54
C ASN A 52 13.54 4.35 4.00
N ALA A 53 12.38 4.65 4.60
CA ALA A 53 12.04 4.16 5.94
C ALA A 53 11.84 2.64 5.99
N VAL A 54 11.26 2.04 4.94
CA VAL A 54 11.14 0.57 4.82
C VAL A 54 12.51 -0.06 4.60
N LYS A 55 13.31 0.51 3.69
CA LYS A 55 14.65 0.04 3.33
C LYS A 55 15.70 0.61 4.29
N THR A 56 15.71 0.09 5.51
CA THR A 56 16.77 0.40 6.48
C THR A 56 18.07 -0.33 6.13
N ARG A 57 19.22 0.16 6.61
CA ARG A 57 20.53 -0.47 6.34
C ARG A 57 20.59 -1.94 6.79
N ALA A 58 19.87 -2.30 7.85
CA ALA A 58 19.75 -3.68 8.34
C ALA A 58 18.86 -4.58 7.45
N ARG A 59 17.88 -4.02 6.73
CA ARG A 59 16.90 -4.75 5.90
C ARG A 59 17.15 -4.59 4.39
N ASN A 60 18.41 -4.42 3.98
CA ASN A 60 18.77 -4.10 2.60
C ASN A 60 18.57 -5.27 1.60
N LYS A 61 18.34 -6.49 2.08
CA LYS A 61 18.15 -7.71 1.27
C LYS A 61 16.68 -8.18 1.21
N MET A 62 15.76 -7.25 0.91
CA MET A 62 14.35 -7.55 0.70
C MET A 62 14.05 -7.77 -0.79
N GLN A 63 13.21 -8.77 -1.11
CA GLN A 63 12.72 -8.98 -2.48
C GLN A 63 11.88 -7.77 -2.94
N LEU A 64 11.99 -7.40 -4.22
CA LEU A 64 11.30 -6.25 -4.78
C LEU A 64 9.78 -6.34 -4.62
N GLU A 65 9.20 -7.52 -4.81
CA GLU A 65 7.76 -7.77 -4.67
C GLU A 65 7.26 -7.44 -3.25
N ILE A 66 8.00 -7.91 -2.23
CA ILE A 66 7.68 -7.65 -0.82
C ILE A 66 7.79 -6.14 -0.53
N LEU A 67 8.84 -5.49 -1.03
CA LEU A 67 9.01 -4.05 -0.88
C LEU A 67 7.83 -3.27 -1.49
N GLN A 68 7.39 -3.63 -2.70
CA GLN A 68 6.24 -3.01 -3.34
C GLN A 68 4.96 -3.20 -2.52
N CYS A 69 4.72 -4.41 -2.01
CA CYS A 69 3.55 -4.69 -1.17
C CYS A 69 3.56 -3.85 0.12
N ILE A 70 4.69 -3.76 0.82
CA ILE A 70 4.81 -2.98 2.06
C ILE A 70 4.57 -1.49 1.78
N ILE A 71 5.15 -0.95 0.71
CA ILE A 71 4.94 0.46 0.32
C ILE A 71 3.46 0.71 0.05
N ARG A 72 2.78 -0.18 -0.70
CA ARG A 72 1.35 -0.05 -0.99
C ARG A 72 0.51 -0.01 0.28
N ILE A 73 0.77 -0.91 1.22
CA ILE A 73 0.05 -0.97 2.50
C ILE A 73 0.28 0.32 3.29
N ARG A 74 1.53 0.79 3.42
CA ARG A 74 1.86 2.03 4.15
C ARG A 74 1.20 3.26 3.53
N VAL A 75 1.26 3.40 2.21
CA VAL A 75 0.63 4.51 1.50
C VAL A 75 -0.89 4.46 1.68
N HIS A 76 -1.51 3.28 1.60
CA HIS A 76 -2.95 3.14 1.80
C HIS A 76 -3.40 3.53 3.21
N LEU A 77 -2.71 3.04 4.24
CA LEU A 77 -3.01 3.38 5.63
C LEU A 77 -2.85 4.89 5.89
N LYS A 78 -1.77 5.49 5.40
CA LYS A 78 -1.43 6.90 5.66
C LYS A 78 -2.27 7.89 4.86
N GLU A 79 -2.39 7.69 3.55
CA GLU A 79 -3.01 8.69 2.65
C GLU A 79 -4.52 8.48 2.48
N VAL A 80 -4.99 7.21 2.48
CA VAL A 80 -6.41 6.89 2.24
C VAL A 80 -7.18 6.79 3.55
N LEU A 81 -6.74 5.91 4.46
CA LEU A 81 -7.44 5.66 5.71
C LEU A 81 -7.13 6.70 6.79
N LYS A 82 -5.99 7.40 6.67
CA LYS A 82 -5.50 8.39 7.65
C LYS A 82 -5.48 7.82 9.07
N SER A 83 -5.22 6.53 9.19
CA SER A 83 -5.23 5.78 10.44
C SER A 83 -3.89 5.07 10.63
N CYS A 84 -3.52 4.83 11.90
CA CYS A 84 -2.32 4.08 12.19
C CYS A 84 -2.58 2.57 12.06
N CYS A 85 -1.51 1.77 11.96
CA CYS A 85 -1.59 0.31 11.88
C CYS A 85 -2.31 -0.34 13.09
N ILE A 86 -2.32 0.36 14.23
CA ILE A 86 -2.93 -0.11 15.48
C ILE A 86 -4.45 -0.06 15.39
N ASP A 87 -4.99 0.96 14.73
CA ASP A 87 -6.43 1.18 14.61
C ASP A 87 -7.02 0.48 13.38
N PHE A 88 -6.17 -0.18 12.57
CA PHE A 88 -6.61 -0.83 11.35
C PHE A 88 -7.46 -2.07 11.66
N GLN A 89 -8.74 -1.99 11.33
CA GLN A 89 -9.66 -3.13 11.40
C GLN A 89 -9.82 -3.77 10.01
N PRO A 90 -9.38 -5.02 9.82
CA PRO A 90 -9.56 -5.71 8.55
C PRO A 90 -11.03 -6.00 8.28
N SER A 91 -11.44 -5.88 7.01
CA SER A 91 -12.79 -6.25 6.59
C SER A 91 -13.00 -7.76 6.62
N HIS A 92 -14.26 -8.20 6.69
CA HIS A 92 -14.59 -9.62 6.66
C HIS A 92 -14.05 -10.33 5.39
N ASP A 93 -14.12 -9.66 4.24
CA ASP A 93 -13.59 -10.17 2.97
C ASP A 93 -12.07 -10.34 2.99
N MET A 94 -11.35 -9.42 3.66
CA MET A 94 -9.91 -9.53 3.84
C MET A 94 -9.56 -10.76 4.65
N LEU A 95 -10.30 -11.02 5.74
CA LEU A 95 -10.14 -12.21 6.58
C LEU A 95 -10.47 -13.50 5.83
N MET A 96 -11.54 -13.50 5.03
CA MET A 96 -11.90 -14.64 4.17
C MET A 96 -10.85 -14.96 3.11
N SER A 97 -10.03 -13.97 2.72
CA SER A 97 -8.95 -14.17 1.76
C SER A 97 -7.73 -14.87 2.35
N PHE A 98 -7.63 -15.00 3.69
CA PHE A 98 -6.57 -15.77 4.35
C PHE A 98 -6.82 -17.27 4.24
N THR A 99 -6.69 -17.81 3.03
CA THR A 99 -6.81 -19.25 2.74
C THR A 99 -5.47 -19.83 2.33
N SER A 100 -5.39 -21.17 2.24
CA SER A 100 -4.19 -21.89 1.78
C SER A 100 -3.70 -21.43 0.39
N GLN A 101 -4.56 -20.77 -0.41
CA GLN A 101 -4.20 -20.18 -1.70
C GLN A 101 -3.10 -19.11 -1.59
N MET A 102 -2.92 -18.47 -0.42
CA MET A 102 -1.81 -17.52 -0.21
C MET A 102 -0.42 -18.16 -0.36
N TYR A 103 -0.31 -19.47 -0.12
CA TYR A 103 0.95 -20.23 -0.18
C TYR A 103 1.10 -21.04 -1.47
N GLU A 104 0.07 -21.03 -2.32
CA GLU A 104 0.12 -21.61 -3.67
C GLU A 104 0.97 -20.68 -4.53
N SER A 105 2.28 -20.78 -4.30
CA SER A 105 3.33 -19.97 -4.92
C SER A 105 3.02 -19.61 -6.38
N THR A 106 3.11 -18.32 -6.68
CA THR A 106 3.34 -17.79 -8.03
C THR A 106 4.65 -18.38 -8.56
N ARG A 107 4.62 -19.62 -9.01
CA ARG A 107 5.72 -20.24 -9.77
C ARG A 107 5.86 -19.46 -11.05
N ASN A 108 6.81 -18.53 -11.07
CA ASN A 108 7.23 -17.94 -12.32
C ASN A 108 7.90 -19.06 -13.13
N PRO A 109 7.51 -19.32 -14.39
CA PRO A 109 8.10 -20.40 -15.19
C PRO A 109 9.62 -20.31 -15.40
N LYS A 110 10.24 -19.21 -15.00
CA LYS A 110 11.67 -18.94 -15.13
C LYS A 110 12.54 -19.58 -14.02
N ASP A 111 11.94 -20.05 -12.93
CA ASP A 111 12.70 -20.68 -11.83
C ASP A 111 12.91 -22.19 -12.01
N LEU A 112 12.43 -22.78 -13.11
CA LEU A 112 12.70 -24.18 -13.45
C LEU A 112 14.04 -24.31 -14.19
N GLY A 113 15.12 -24.00 -13.47
CA GLY A 113 16.49 -24.08 -13.98
C GLY A 113 17.49 -24.40 -12.88
N THR A 114 17.78 -25.70 -12.75
CA THR A 114 18.86 -26.35 -11.97
C THR A 114 18.49 -26.84 -10.56
N PRO A 115 18.55 -28.16 -10.28
CA PRO A 115 18.31 -28.71 -8.95
C PRO A 115 19.43 -28.30 -7.98
N ARG A 116 19.09 -27.63 -6.88
CA ARG A 116 19.98 -27.49 -5.73
C ARG A 116 19.77 -28.72 -4.85
N GLN A 117 20.81 -29.55 -4.74
CA GLN A 117 20.84 -30.73 -3.89
C GLN A 117 20.57 -30.34 -2.43
N THR A 118 19.60 -31.03 -1.83
CA THR A 118 19.27 -31.01 -0.41
C THR A 118 20.34 -31.79 0.35
N SER A 119 21.09 -31.11 1.22
CA SER A 119 21.79 -31.73 2.34
C SER A 119 21.04 -31.34 3.63
N ASN A 120 20.38 -32.32 4.23
CA ASN A 120 19.69 -32.22 5.51
C ASN A 120 20.66 -31.81 6.64
N SER A 121 20.26 -30.88 7.51
CA SER A 121 20.54 -30.95 8.95
C SER A 121 19.73 -29.89 9.72
N THR A 122 18.78 -30.39 10.51
CA THR A 122 18.46 -29.98 11.90
C THR A 122 18.81 -28.54 12.30
N ALA A 123 17.95 -27.57 11.97
CA ALA A 123 18.04 -26.18 12.48
C ALA A 123 16.67 -25.50 12.69
N GLU A 124 15.55 -26.23 12.60
CA GLU A 124 14.21 -25.62 12.55
C GLU A 124 13.71 -25.06 13.90
N GLY A 125 14.37 -25.39 15.01
CA GLY A 125 13.94 -25.00 16.36
C GLY A 125 14.44 -23.64 16.86
N GLU A 126 15.57 -23.15 16.35
CA GLU A 126 16.16 -21.88 16.82
C GLU A 126 15.65 -20.68 16.00
N ASP A 127 15.41 -20.87 14.70
CA ASP A 127 14.90 -19.82 13.80
C ASP A 127 13.50 -19.33 14.20
N LEU A 128 12.64 -20.20 14.74
CA LEU A 128 11.29 -19.83 15.18
C LEU A 128 11.31 -19.00 16.47
N LEU A 129 12.25 -19.28 17.37
CA LEU A 129 12.37 -18.54 18.63
C LEU A 129 12.99 -17.15 18.39
N GLU A 130 13.94 -17.05 17.46
CA GLU A 130 14.50 -15.77 17.01
C GLU A 130 13.44 -14.92 16.30
N MET A 131 12.54 -15.55 15.51
CA MET A 131 11.46 -14.84 14.84
C MET A 131 10.35 -14.37 15.81
N ILE A 132 10.09 -15.10 16.90
CA ILE A 132 9.16 -14.67 17.96
C ILE A 132 9.76 -13.52 18.78
N THR A 133 11.04 -13.61 19.14
CA THR A 133 11.71 -12.60 19.99
C THR A 133 12.05 -11.31 19.23
N LEU A 134 12.08 -11.32 17.90
CA LEU A 134 12.20 -10.13 17.05
C LEU A 134 11.00 -9.18 17.14
N PHE A 135 9.83 -9.64 17.60
CA PHE A 135 8.63 -8.81 17.77
C PHE A 135 8.42 -8.29 19.20
N ASP A 136 9.19 -8.77 20.17
CA ASP A 136 9.03 -8.44 21.59
C ASP A 136 9.86 -7.22 22.04
N ASN A 137 10.46 -6.47 21.11
CA ASN A 137 11.41 -5.42 21.48
C ASN A 137 11.14 -4.05 20.85
N ASP A 138 9.87 -3.62 20.86
CA ASP A 138 9.48 -2.23 20.57
C ASP A 138 8.68 -1.64 21.74
N ASN A 139 9.34 -1.41 22.88
CA ASN A 139 8.92 -0.37 23.82
C ASN A 139 9.74 0.90 23.55
N GLU A 140 9.56 1.51 22.38
CA GLU A 140 10.07 2.85 22.11
C GLU A 140 9.24 3.53 21.00
N SER A 141 8.50 4.56 21.41
CA SER A 141 7.95 5.64 20.57
C SER A 141 7.03 5.23 19.41
N HIS A 142 5.72 5.27 19.67
CA HIS A 142 4.65 5.16 18.67
C HIS A 142 4.65 6.35 17.70
N ASP A 143 5.61 6.39 16.79
CA ASP A 143 5.60 7.31 15.66
C ASP A 143 5.02 6.59 14.44
N CYS A 144 3.74 6.87 14.17
CA CYS A 144 3.09 6.49 12.92
C CYS A 144 3.69 7.34 11.77
N LEU A 145 4.88 6.94 11.28
CA LEU A 145 5.60 7.57 10.15
C LEU A 145 5.26 6.96 8.79
#